data_AF-A0A482WCD9-F1
#
_entry.id   AF-A0A482WCD9-F1
#
_cell.length_a   1.000
_cell.length_b   1.000
_cell.length_c   1.000
_cell.angle_alpha   90.00
_cell.angle_beta   90.00
_cell.angle_gamma   90.00
#
_symmetry.space_group_name_H-M   'P 1'
#
loop_
_entity.id
_entity.type
_entity.pdbx_description
1 polymer ?
#
loop_
_entity_poly.entity_id
_entity_poly.type
_entity_poly.pdbx_seq_one_letter_code
_entity_poly.pdbx_strand_id
1 'polypeptide(L)'
;YPLPWQDCPVHNGTVVPECDKSSATAYFWYRTTLDAAVSIEDPGAPRWWIALCLLLSWIIVFFIVMKGIQSSGKVVYFTSMFPYLVLTIFFIRGITLKGASAGLAHMYTPKVEKLLDPKVWLDAATQVFYSFGLAFGSLIAFGSYNTPKNNCVRDVLLVSVCNAITAIYASVVIFAILGFKAVSNVQKGIFQAAEGTGLAFIVFTQAIVELPGAPFWAVIFFMMLLSLGIGSQIGILEGMLCTIFDIEIFKRIRKQYIT
;
A
#
# COMPACT_ATOMS: atom_id res chain seq x y z
N TYR A 1 -3.45 22.38 12.67
CA TYR A 1 -4.03 21.38 13.57
C TYR A 1 -3.06 20.21 13.72
N PRO A 2 -2.80 19.72 14.95
CA PRO A 2 -1.95 18.55 15.18
C PRO A 2 -2.60 17.29 14.59
N LEU A 3 -1.79 16.29 14.25
CA LEU A 3 -2.30 15.01 13.73
C LEU A 3 -2.94 14.20 14.86
N PRO A 4 -4.04 13.46 14.61
CA PRO A 4 -4.74 12.69 15.66
C PRO A 4 -3.89 11.61 16.35
N TRP A 5 -2.83 11.14 15.68
CA TRP A 5 -1.90 10.12 16.17
C TRP A 5 -0.56 10.70 16.66
N GLN A 6 -0.50 12.00 16.88
CA GLN A 6 0.71 12.67 17.33
C GLN A 6 0.97 12.46 18.84
N ASP A 7 -0.08 12.54 19.65
CA ASP A 7 0.00 12.49 21.11
C ASP A 7 -0.89 11.40 21.70
N CYS A 8 -0.49 10.83 22.83
CA CYS A 8 -1.33 9.87 23.56
C CYS A 8 -2.52 10.57 24.23
N PRO A 9 -3.71 9.94 24.25
CA PRO A 9 -4.85 10.48 24.98
C PRO A 9 -4.58 10.49 26.50
N VAL A 10 -5.15 11.48 27.17
CA VAL A 10 -5.07 11.67 28.61
C VAL A 10 -6.46 11.48 29.21
N HIS A 11 -6.60 10.54 30.15
CA HIS A 11 -7.82 10.32 30.92
C HIS A 11 -7.57 10.67 32.39
N ASN A 12 -8.37 11.58 32.94
CA ASN A 12 -8.27 12.06 34.32
C ASN A 12 -6.86 12.55 34.72
N GLY A 13 -6.16 13.23 33.80
CA GLY A 13 -4.81 13.74 34.04
C GLY A 13 -3.68 12.70 33.91
N THR A 14 -4.01 11.44 33.63
CA THR A 14 -3.03 10.37 33.40
C THR A 14 -3.03 9.93 31.94
N VAL A 15 -1.84 9.75 31.36
CA VAL A 15 -1.69 9.18 30.01
C VAL A 15 -2.17 7.73 30.05
N VAL A 16 -2.88 7.30 29.01
CA VAL A 16 -3.36 5.90 28.91
C VAL A 16 -2.16 4.95 28.96
N PRO A 17 -2.09 4.02 29.93
CA PRO A 17 -0.92 3.15 30.13
C PRO A 17 -0.56 2.28 28.93
N GLU A 18 -1.56 1.88 28.14
CA GLU A 18 -1.35 1.12 26.90
C GLU A 18 -0.65 1.96 25.83
N CYS A 19 -1.00 3.24 25.72
CA CYS A 19 -0.38 4.16 24.77
C CYS A 19 1.07 4.46 25.17
N ASP A 20 1.31 4.67 26.47
CA ASP A 20 2.64 4.93 27.04
C ASP A 20 3.61 3.75 26.85
N LYS A 21 3.11 2.51 27.00
CA LYS A 21 3.89 1.29 26.76
C LYS A 21 4.18 1.01 25.28
N SER A 22 3.37 1.54 24.37
CA SER A 22 3.48 1.29 22.94
C SER A 22 3.96 2.55 22.20
N SER A 23 3.04 3.26 21.52
CA SER A 23 3.24 4.58 20.93
C SER A 23 1.89 5.19 20.58
N ALA A 24 1.82 6.52 20.45
CA ALA A 24 0.61 7.23 20.04
C ALA A 24 0.03 6.71 18.71
N THR A 25 0.88 6.39 17.73
CA THR A 25 0.44 5.85 16.44
C THR A 25 -0.06 4.42 16.52
N ALA A 26 0.61 3.56 17.28
CA ALA A 26 0.17 2.17 17.47
C ALA A 26 -1.16 2.13 18.22
N TYR A 27 -1.31 2.96 19.26
CA TYR A 27 -2.57 3.12 19.98
C TYR A 27 -3.69 3.63 19.06
N PHE A 28 -3.41 4.66 18.26
CA PHE A 28 -4.38 5.19 17.30
C PHE A 28 -4.80 4.14 16.26
N TRP A 29 -3.87 3.32 15.77
CA TRP A 29 -4.17 2.26 14.81
C TRP A 29 -5.04 1.15 15.43
N TYR A 30 -4.61 0.56 16.55
CA TYR A 30 -5.28 -0.60 17.12
C TYR A 30 -6.55 -0.27 17.93
N ARG A 31 -6.56 0.85 18.67
CA ARG A 31 -7.68 1.22 19.56
C ARG A 31 -8.65 2.21 18.96
N THR A 32 -8.18 3.17 18.17
CA THR A 32 -9.05 4.21 17.61
C THR A 32 -9.54 3.87 16.20
N THR A 33 -8.65 3.41 15.31
CA THR A 33 -8.99 3.11 13.93
C THR A 33 -9.68 1.75 13.81
N LEU A 34 -9.00 0.68 14.23
CA LEU A 34 -9.50 -0.69 14.12
C LEU A 34 -10.49 -1.05 15.23
N ASP A 35 -10.22 -0.57 16.45
CA ASP A 35 -10.84 -1.04 17.69
C ASP A 35 -10.84 -2.58 17.74
N ALA A 36 -9.61 -3.12 17.64
CA ALA A 36 -9.32 -4.52 17.43
C ALA A 36 -9.71 -5.37 18.64
N ALA A 37 -10.40 -6.48 18.37
CA ALA A 37 -10.73 -7.49 19.36
C ALA A 37 -9.47 -8.20 19.89
N VAL A 38 -9.59 -8.78 21.08
CA VAL A 38 -8.50 -9.52 21.73
C VAL A 38 -8.20 -10.82 20.99
N SER A 39 -9.21 -11.42 20.35
CA SER A 39 -9.08 -12.68 19.62
C SER A 39 -10.01 -12.74 18.41
N ILE A 40 -9.69 -13.63 17.45
CA ILE A 40 -10.50 -13.84 16.25
C ILE A 40 -11.82 -14.57 16.54
N GLU A 41 -11.89 -15.33 17.64
CA GLU A 41 -13.06 -16.08 18.08
C GLU A 41 -14.17 -15.17 18.62
N ASP A 42 -13.84 -13.94 19.02
CA ASP A 42 -14.80 -12.94 19.49
C ASP A 42 -14.60 -11.61 18.75
N PRO A 43 -15.02 -11.53 17.47
CA PRO A 43 -14.73 -10.38 16.60
C PRO A 43 -15.53 -9.12 16.96
N GLY A 44 -16.50 -9.20 17.88
CA GLY A 44 -17.38 -8.09 18.21
C GLY A 44 -18.27 -7.65 17.03
N ALA A 45 -18.78 -6.42 17.10
CA ALA A 45 -19.64 -5.84 16.06
C ALA A 45 -18.84 -5.06 15.00
N PRO A 46 -19.29 -5.03 13.73
CA PRO A 46 -18.67 -4.19 12.70
C PRO A 46 -18.63 -2.72 13.11
N ARG A 47 -17.44 -2.10 13.05
CA ARG A 47 -17.26 -0.69 13.38
C ARG A 47 -17.84 0.19 12.26
N TRP A 48 -18.83 1.00 12.60
CA TRP A 48 -19.59 1.77 11.61
C TRP A 48 -18.73 2.74 10.78
N TRP A 49 -17.69 3.34 11.38
CA TRP A 49 -16.79 4.24 10.67
C TRP A 49 -15.97 3.51 9.60
N ILE A 50 -15.48 2.30 9.86
CA ILE A 50 -14.82 1.46 8.84
C ILE A 50 -15.82 1.03 7.76
N ALA A 51 -17.04 0.67 8.15
CA ALA A 51 -18.09 0.31 7.20
C ALA A 51 -18.42 1.46 6.23
N LEU A 52 -18.46 2.71 6.72
CA LEU A 52 -18.62 3.90 5.88
C LEU A 52 -17.42 4.10 4.93
N CYS A 53 -16.18 3.94 5.42
CA CYS A 53 -14.99 4.01 4.58
C CYS A 53 -14.98 2.93 3.48
N LEU A 54 -15.44 1.72 3.81
CA LEU A 54 -15.59 0.63 2.85
C LEU A 54 -16.65 0.95 1.79
N LEU A 55 -17.83 1.44 2.21
CA LEU A 55 -18.90 1.86 1.31
C LEU A 55 -18.41 2.96 0.36
N LEU A 56 -17.74 3.98 0.89
CA LEU A 56 -17.17 5.05 0.09
C LEU A 56 -16.14 4.53 -0.91
N SER A 57 -15.27 3.60 -0.49
CA SER A 57 -14.27 2.97 -1.37
C SER A 57 -14.93 2.25 -2.54
N TRP A 58 -16.00 1.49 -2.30
CA TRP A 58 -16.76 0.83 -3.35
C TRP A 58 -17.48 1.80 -4.28
N ILE A 59 -18.05 2.89 -3.76
CA ILE A 59 -18.66 3.95 -4.58
C ILE A 59 -17.62 4.56 -5.52
N ILE A 60 -16.41 4.84 -5.02
CA ILE A 60 -15.31 5.37 -5.83
C ILE A 60 -14.92 4.37 -6.94
N VAL A 61 -14.69 3.11 -6.58
CA VAL A 61 -14.32 2.06 -7.55
C VAL A 61 -15.40 1.87 -8.61
N PHE A 62 -16.68 1.84 -8.20
CA PHE A 62 -17.82 1.77 -9.11
C PHE A 62 -17.76 2.87 -10.16
N PHE A 63 -17.66 4.15 -9.77
CA PHE A 63 -17.63 5.25 -10.74
C PHE A 63 -16.41 5.22 -11.66
N ILE A 64 -15.27 4.71 -11.17
CA ILE A 64 -14.06 4.56 -11.99
C ILE A 64 -14.29 3.51 -13.09
N VAL A 65 -14.92 2.38 -12.76
CA VAL A 65 -15.06 1.20 -13.64
C VAL A 65 -16.37 1.17 -14.43
N MET A 66 -17.38 1.98 -14.08
CA MET A 66 -18.73 2.00 -14.68
C MET A 66 -18.75 2.10 -16.23
N LYS A 67 -17.74 2.73 -16.86
CA LYS A 67 -17.62 2.78 -18.35
C LYS A 67 -16.52 1.88 -18.91
N GLY A 68 -16.08 0.89 -18.13
CA GLY A 68 -14.93 0.04 -18.39
C GLY A 68 -13.66 0.83 -18.64
N ILE A 69 -12.82 0.33 -19.55
CA ILE A 69 -11.49 0.86 -19.89
C ILE A 69 -11.52 2.34 -20.30
N GLN A 70 -12.60 2.81 -20.92
CA GLN A 70 -12.68 4.21 -21.37
C GLN A 70 -12.67 5.21 -20.20
N SER A 71 -13.18 4.80 -19.04
CA SER A 71 -13.13 5.60 -17.80
C SER A 71 -11.90 5.24 -16.99
N SER A 72 -11.70 3.95 -16.71
CA SER A 72 -10.60 3.50 -15.86
C SER A 72 -9.24 3.84 -16.46
N GLY A 73 -9.06 3.77 -17.79
CA GLY A 73 -7.85 4.18 -18.48
C GLY A 73 -7.47 5.65 -18.26
N LYS A 74 -8.45 6.55 -18.10
CA LYS A 74 -8.18 7.96 -17.77
C LYS A 74 -7.68 8.12 -16.35
N VAL A 75 -8.29 7.40 -15.41
CA VAL A 75 -7.92 7.41 -13.99
C VAL A 75 -6.54 6.80 -13.79
N VAL A 76 -6.20 5.75 -14.55
CA VAL A 76 -4.90 5.07 -14.50
C VAL A 76 -3.74 6.02 -14.77
N TYR A 77 -3.87 7.04 -15.62
CA TYR A 77 -2.81 8.04 -15.81
C TYR A 77 -2.44 8.76 -14.50
N PHE A 78 -3.44 9.14 -13.70
CA PHE A 78 -3.18 9.76 -12.40
C PHE A 78 -2.67 8.72 -11.40
N THR A 79 -3.36 7.59 -11.26
CA THR A 79 -3.03 6.59 -10.22
C THR A 79 -1.70 5.89 -10.46
N SER A 80 -1.20 5.85 -11.69
CA SER A 80 0.14 5.34 -12.01
C SER A 80 1.23 6.38 -11.83
N MET A 81 1.02 7.65 -12.19
CA MET A 81 2.05 8.69 -12.14
C MET A 81 2.20 9.34 -10.77
N PHE A 82 1.09 9.56 -10.06
CA PHE A 82 1.09 10.24 -8.76
C PHE A 82 1.94 9.52 -7.70
N PRO A 83 1.93 8.17 -7.59
CA PRO A 83 2.81 7.48 -6.67
C PRO A 83 4.31 7.71 -6.94
N TYR A 84 4.76 7.75 -8.20
CA TYR A 84 6.17 8.05 -8.50
C TYR A 84 6.56 9.47 -8.09
N LEU A 85 5.66 10.44 -8.29
CA LEU A 85 5.89 11.81 -7.83
C LEU A 85 6.06 11.85 -6.31
N VAL A 86 5.15 11.20 -5.57
CA VAL A 86 5.19 11.16 -4.11
C VAL A 86 6.41 10.39 -3.60
N LEU A 87 6.75 9.24 -4.18
CA LEU A 87 7.98 8.51 -3.87
C LEU A 87 9.23 9.37 -4.12
N THR A 88 9.25 10.18 -5.17
CA THR A 88 10.36 11.11 -5.44
C THR A 88 10.47 12.21 -4.39
N ILE A 89 9.34 12.78 -3.96
CA ILE A 89 9.31 13.75 -2.86
C ILE A 89 9.83 13.12 -1.57
N PHE A 90 9.39 11.91 -1.24
CA PHE A 90 9.84 11.18 -0.05
C PHE A 90 11.29 10.69 -0.16
N PHE A 91 11.79 10.40 -1.36
CA PHE A 91 13.19 10.07 -1.59
C PHE A 91 14.08 11.25 -1.25
N ILE A 92 13.81 12.42 -1.85
CA ILE A 92 14.55 13.66 -1.59
C ILE A 92 14.49 13.99 -0.10
N ARG A 93 13.29 13.92 0.50
CA ARG A 93 13.16 14.16 1.94
C ARG A 93 13.95 13.14 2.76
N GLY A 94 13.80 11.85 2.48
CA GLY A 94 14.42 10.74 3.18
C GLY A 94 15.94 10.86 3.22
N ILE A 95 16.59 11.10 2.08
CA ILE A 95 18.06 11.22 2.03
C ILE A 95 18.60 12.48 2.72
N THR A 96 17.78 13.53 2.89
CA THR A 96 18.17 14.74 3.64
C THR A 96 18.06 14.57 5.15
N LEU A 97 17.40 13.51 5.63
CA LEU A 97 17.26 13.24 7.06
C LEU A 97 18.49 12.53 7.62
N LYS A 98 18.86 12.87 8.85
CA LYS A 98 19.96 12.20 9.57
C LYS A 98 19.59 10.74 9.83
N GLY A 99 20.47 9.80 9.49
CA GLY A 99 20.25 8.36 9.70
C GLY A 99 19.80 7.58 8.47
N ALA A 100 19.53 8.24 7.34
CA ALA A 100 19.16 7.56 6.09
C ALA A 100 20.21 6.54 5.63
N SER A 101 21.50 6.86 5.77
CA SER A 101 22.60 5.95 5.43
C SER A 101 22.60 4.66 6.25
N ALA A 102 22.18 4.70 7.53
CA ALA A 102 22.08 3.52 8.37
C ALA A 102 20.97 2.57 7.89
N GLY A 103 19.82 3.13 7.48
CA GLY A 103 18.73 2.35 6.91
C GLY A 103 19.10 1.69 5.58
N LEU A 104 19.77 2.43 4.69
CA LEU A 104 20.27 1.89 3.42
C LEU A 104 21.36 0.84 3.63
N ALA A 105 22.29 1.08 4.55
CA ALA A 105 23.31 0.09 4.91
C ALA A 105 22.67 -1.20 5.44
N HIS A 106 21.61 -1.09 6.26
CA HIS A 106 20.87 -2.25 6.73
C HIS A 106 20.22 -3.03 5.58
N MET A 107 19.57 -2.34 4.64
CA MET A 107 18.94 -2.96 3.47
C MET A 107 19.94 -3.72 2.59
N TYR A 108 21.13 -3.14 2.37
CA TYR A 108 22.12 -3.70 1.43
C TYR A 108 23.19 -4.57 2.10
N THR A 109 23.12 -4.82 3.41
CA THR A 109 24.04 -5.76 4.08
C THR A 109 23.57 -7.19 3.81
N PRO A 110 24.27 -7.97 2.95
CA PRO A 110 23.82 -9.30 2.58
C PRO A 110 24.06 -10.28 3.72
N LYS A 111 23.06 -11.11 4.00
CA LYS A 111 23.15 -12.25 4.92
C LYS A 111 23.14 -13.54 4.12
N VAL A 112 24.31 -13.95 3.64
CA VAL A 112 24.46 -15.05 2.69
C VAL A 112 23.95 -16.38 3.26
N GLU A 113 24.05 -16.56 4.58
CA GLU A 113 23.51 -17.70 5.31
C GLU A 113 21.99 -17.87 5.14
N LYS A 114 21.24 -16.80 4.84
CA LYS A 114 19.80 -16.86 4.59
C LYS A 114 19.44 -17.54 3.27
N LEU A 115 20.37 -17.63 2.32
CA LEU A 115 20.13 -18.32 1.05
C LEU A 115 19.97 -19.84 1.20
N LEU A 116 20.44 -20.40 2.32
CA LEU A 116 20.27 -21.81 2.68
C LEU A 116 18.86 -22.14 3.19
N ASP A 117 18.07 -21.13 3.58
CA ASP A 117 16.71 -21.32 4.06
C ASP A 117 15.73 -21.39 2.87
N PRO A 118 15.05 -22.54 2.64
CA PRO A 118 14.11 -22.67 1.54
C PRO A 118 12.92 -21.70 1.64
N LYS A 119 12.59 -21.19 2.83
CA LYS A 119 11.52 -20.19 3.00
C LYS A 119 11.83 -18.89 2.28
N VAL A 120 13.09 -18.47 2.24
CA VAL A 120 13.51 -17.24 1.53
C VAL A 120 13.20 -17.33 0.04
N TRP A 121 13.37 -18.50 -0.56
CA TRP A 121 13.04 -18.74 -1.97
C TRP A 121 11.55 -18.82 -2.22
N LEU A 122 10.80 -19.44 -1.31
CA LEU A 122 9.33 -19.46 -1.36
C LEU A 122 8.79 -18.04 -1.31
N ASP A 123 9.21 -17.24 -0.34
CA ASP A 123 8.78 -15.84 -0.17
C ASP A 123 9.15 -15.00 -1.40
N ALA A 124 10.36 -15.17 -1.95
CA ALA A 124 10.78 -14.47 -3.16
C ALA A 124 9.92 -14.84 -4.38
N ALA A 125 9.62 -16.12 -4.58
CA ALA A 125 8.75 -16.58 -5.67
C ALA A 125 7.32 -16.03 -5.49
N THR A 126 6.76 -16.15 -4.29
CA THR A 126 5.43 -15.62 -3.94
C THR A 126 5.36 -14.11 -4.17
N GLN A 127 6.39 -13.37 -3.79
CA GLN A 127 6.48 -11.92 -4.02
C GLN A 127 6.45 -11.58 -5.52
N VAL A 128 7.14 -12.33 -6.37
CA VAL A 128 7.09 -12.13 -7.84
C VAL A 128 5.67 -12.34 -8.36
N PHE A 129 4.99 -13.43 -7.96
CA PHE A 129 3.61 -13.69 -8.40
C PHE A 129 2.64 -12.58 -7.99
N TYR A 130 2.69 -12.14 -6.73
CA TYR A 130 1.83 -11.05 -6.24
C TYR A 130 2.20 -9.69 -6.84
N SER A 131 3.48 -9.39 -7.04
CA SER A 131 3.96 -8.12 -7.60
C SER A 131 3.48 -7.91 -9.03
N PHE A 132 3.45 -8.97 -9.84
CA PHE A 132 2.95 -8.92 -11.22
C PHE A 132 1.44 -9.17 -11.33
N GLY A 133 0.78 -9.64 -10.27
CA GLY A 133 -0.61 -10.08 -10.35
C GLY A 133 -0.78 -11.27 -11.29
N LEU A 134 0.19 -12.20 -11.32
CA LEU A 134 0.09 -13.42 -12.13
C LEU A 134 -1.02 -14.33 -11.60
N ALA A 135 -1.69 -15.03 -12.51
CA ALA A 135 -2.83 -15.92 -12.22
C ALA A 135 -4.13 -15.22 -11.75
N PHE A 136 -4.19 -13.88 -11.71
CA PHE A 136 -5.43 -13.15 -11.39
C PHE A 136 -6.34 -12.88 -12.61
N GLY A 137 -5.90 -13.21 -13.83
CA GLY A 137 -6.66 -12.99 -15.08
C GLY A 137 -6.69 -11.54 -15.58
N SER A 138 -6.31 -10.57 -14.77
CA SER A 138 -6.25 -9.13 -15.11
C SER A 138 -5.39 -8.83 -16.34
N LEU A 139 -4.17 -9.40 -16.41
CA LEU A 139 -3.27 -9.20 -17.55
C LEU A 139 -3.80 -9.85 -18.84
N ILE A 140 -4.54 -10.96 -18.72
CA ILE A 140 -5.18 -11.62 -19.88
C ILE A 140 -6.31 -10.72 -20.39
N ALA A 141 -7.14 -10.19 -19.49
CA ALA A 141 -8.19 -9.23 -19.83
C ALA A 141 -7.60 -7.98 -20.50
N PHE A 142 -6.54 -7.37 -19.95
CA PHE A 142 -5.90 -6.23 -20.59
C PHE A 142 -5.27 -6.57 -21.94
N GLY A 143 -4.70 -7.76 -22.08
CA GLY A 143 -4.17 -8.26 -23.34
C GLY A 143 -5.23 -8.42 -24.43
N SER A 144 -6.45 -8.82 -24.08
CA SER A 144 -7.55 -9.04 -25.04
C SER A 144 -8.03 -7.76 -25.73
N TYR A 145 -7.76 -6.60 -25.11
CA TYR A 145 -8.11 -5.29 -25.65
C TYR A 145 -7.06 -4.73 -26.62
N ASN A 146 -5.90 -5.38 -26.77
CA ASN A 146 -4.85 -4.94 -27.69
C ASN A 146 -5.15 -5.34 -29.14
N THR A 147 -4.53 -4.63 -30.08
CA THR A 147 -4.62 -5.00 -31.50
C THR A 147 -3.86 -6.31 -31.78
N PRO A 148 -4.30 -7.14 -32.75
CA PRO A 148 -3.64 -8.43 -33.05
C PRO A 148 -2.18 -8.32 -33.49
N LYS A 149 -1.74 -7.15 -33.97
CA LYS A 149 -0.36 -6.90 -34.43
C LYS A 149 0.51 -6.23 -33.35
N ASN A 150 0.03 -6.13 -32.11
CA ASN A 150 0.78 -5.50 -31.03
C ASN A 150 1.99 -6.36 -30.62
N ASN A 151 3.14 -5.73 -30.35
CA ASN A 151 4.35 -6.43 -29.93
C ASN A 151 4.30 -6.70 -28.41
N CYS A 152 3.61 -7.77 -28.02
CA CYS A 152 3.44 -8.15 -26.62
C CYS A 152 4.76 -8.50 -25.91
N VAL A 153 5.78 -8.97 -26.64
CA VAL A 153 7.10 -9.30 -26.06
C VAL A 153 7.78 -8.03 -25.54
N ARG A 154 7.75 -6.95 -26.33
CA ARG A 154 8.28 -5.65 -25.91
C ARG A 154 7.57 -5.13 -24.66
N ASP A 155 6.24 -5.23 -24.63
CA ASP A 155 5.43 -4.75 -23.51
C ASP A 155 5.73 -5.51 -22.23
N VAL A 156 5.82 -6.84 -22.30
CA VAL A 156 6.16 -7.69 -21.14
C VAL A 156 7.55 -7.37 -20.61
N LEU A 157 8.55 -7.19 -21.48
CA LEU A 157 9.90 -6.80 -21.05
C LEU A 157 9.91 -5.44 -20.35
N LEU A 158 9.21 -4.45 -20.90
CA LEU A 158 9.12 -3.11 -20.31
C LEU A 158 8.41 -3.15 -18.96
N VAL A 159 7.26 -3.81 -18.86
CA VAL A 159 6.51 -3.97 -17.59
C VAL A 159 7.38 -4.67 -16.54
N SER A 160 8.12 -5.71 -16.94
CA SER A 160 8.98 -6.46 -16.02
C SER A 160 10.13 -5.64 -15.45
N VAL A 161 10.82 -4.89 -16.32
CA VAL A 161 11.91 -4.00 -15.90
C VAL A 161 11.38 -2.86 -15.05
N CYS A 162 10.29 -2.21 -15.45
CA CYS A 162 9.67 -1.14 -14.68
C CYS A 162 9.23 -1.63 -13.29
N ASN A 163 8.64 -2.82 -13.18
CA ASN A 163 8.26 -3.40 -11.90
C ASN A 163 9.46 -3.61 -10.98
N ALA A 164 10.55 -4.20 -11.49
CA ALA A 164 11.77 -4.41 -10.72
C ALA A 164 12.42 -3.09 -10.26
N ILE A 165 12.55 -2.12 -11.17
CA ILE A 165 13.09 -0.79 -10.84
C ILE A 165 12.23 -0.10 -9.77
N THR A 166 10.91 -0.19 -9.90
CA THR A 166 9.98 0.42 -8.94
C THR A 166 10.07 -0.21 -7.57
N ALA A 167 10.19 -1.54 -7.49
CA ALA A 167 10.38 -2.25 -6.23
C ALA A 167 11.69 -1.85 -5.54
N ILE A 168 12.80 -1.77 -6.29
CA ILE A 168 14.09 -1.30 -5.77
C ILE A 168 13.99 0.17 -5.34
N TYR A 169 13.36 1.02 -6.14
CA TYR A 169 13.21 2.43 -5.84
C TYR A 169 12.37 2.67 -4.57
N ALA A 170 11.22 2.01 -4.47
CA ALA A 170 10.34 2.11 -3.31
C ALA A 170 11.05 1.58 -2.04
N SER A 171 11.79 0.48 -2.12
CA SER A 171 12.55 -0.03 -0.98
C SER A 171 13.65 0.94 -0.53
N VAL A 172 14.39 1.57 -1.45
CA VAL A 172 15.35 2.64 -1.11
C VAL A 172 14.67 3.79 -0.37
N VAL A 173 13.52 4.27 -0.86
CA VAL A 173 12.75 5.34 -0.21
C VAL A 173 12.31 4.94 1.20
N ILE A 174 11.77 3.72 1.34
CA ILE A 174 11.31 3.18 2.63
C ILE A 174 12.47 3.10 3.62
N PHE A 175 13.57 2.44 3.24
CA PHE A 175 14.71 2.24 4.15
C PHE A 175 15.43 3.55 4.49
N ALA A 176 15.44 4.55 3.61
CA ALA A 176 15.96 5.88 3.95
C ALA A 176 15.16 6.55 5.09
N ILE A 177 13.82 6.46 5.04
CA ILE A 177 12.94 7.02 6.09
C ILE A 177 13.02 6.20 7.38
N LEU A 178 13.07 4.86 7.27
CA LEU A 178 13.25 3.98 8.44
C LEU A 178 14.59 4.22 9.14
N GLY A 179 15.66 4.49 8.39
CA GLY A 179 16.97 4.83 8.95
C GLY A 179 16.93 6.08 9.82
N PHE A 180 16.21 7.12 9.39
CA PHE A 180 15.96 8.30 10.21
C PHE A 180 15.28 7.96 11.54
N LYS A 181 14.21 7.15 11.49
CA LYS A 181 13.45 6.75 12.67
C LYS A 181 14.27 5.88 13.64
N ALA A 182 15.10 4.98 13.11
CA ALA A 182 15.99 4.11 13.89
C ALA A 182 17.09 4.88 14.63
N VAL A 183 17.49 6.05 14.13
CA VAL A 183 18.47 6.93 14.80
C VAL A 183 17.78 7.87 15.78
N SER A 184 16.56 8.35 15.50
CA SER A 184 15.83 9.25 16.40
C SER A 184 15.24 8.54 17.62
N ASN A 185 14.93 7.24 17.51
CA ASN A 185 14.36 6.45 18.60
C ASN A 185 15.28 5.26 18.94
N VAL A 186 15.84 5.26 20.15
CA VAL A 186 16.63 4.13 20.73
C VAL A 186 15.76 2.88 21.02
N GLN A 187 14.48 2.89 20.61
CA GLN A 187 13.55 1.80 20.87
C GLN A 187 13.76 0.64 19.89
N LYS A 188 14.27 -0.48 20.43
CA LYS A 188 14.65 -1.72 19.72
C LYS A 188 13.50 -2.47 19.01
N GLY A 189 12.29 -1.91 18.88
CA GLY A 189 11.10 -2.61 18.38
C GLY A 189 10.58 -2.16 17.01
N ILE A 190 11.16 -1.14 16.38
CA ILE A 190 10.60 -0.50 15.17
C ILE A 190 10.53 -1.46 13.97
N PHE A 191 11.50 -2.37 13.87
CA PHE A 191 11.51 -3.38 12.81
C PHE A 191 10.50 -4.52 13.03
N GLN A 192 10.06 -4.79 14.27
CA GLN A 192 9.04 -5.81 14.53
C GLN A 192 7.63 -5.34 14.13
N ALA A 193 7.36 -4.05 14.15
CA ALA A 193 6.12 -3.46 13.66
C ALA A 193 6.13 -3.16 12.14
N ALA A 194 7.24 -3.46 11.46
CA ALA A 194 7.50 -3.09 10.06
C ALA A 194 7.00 -4.12 9.03
N GLU A 195 6.08 -5.00 9.41
CA GLU A 195 5.47 -5.97 8.49
C GLU A 195 4.01 -5.63 8.18
N GLY A 196 3.60 -5.96 6.95
CA GLY A 196 2.24 -5.78 6.46
C GLY A 196 1.71 -4.34 6.61
N THR A 197 0.53 -4.20 7.20
CA THR A 197 -0.14 -2.91 7.41
C THR A 197 0.57 -2.05 8.45
N GLY A 198 1.30 -2.64 9.39
CA GLY A 198 2.02 -1.93 10.45
C GLY A 198 3.09 -0.98 9.91
N LEU A 199 3.77 -1.36 8.83
CA LEU A 199 4.78 -0.51 8.18
C LEU A 199 4.17 0.84 7.77
N ALA A 200 3.06 0.81 7.04
CA ALA A 200 2.42 2.02 6.51
C ALA A 200 1.70 2.83 7.60
N PHE A 201 0.91 2.17 8.46
CA PHE A 201 0.00 2.85 9.38
C PHE A 201 0.59 3.16 10.75
N ILE A 202 1.69 2.50 11.14
CA ILE A 202 2.36 2.73 12.42
C ILE A 202 3.75 3.31 12.20
N VAL A 203 4.61 2.64 11.45
CA VAL A 203 6.03 3.03 11.38
C VAL A 203 6.22 4.30 10.53
N PHE A 204 5.59 4.35 9.36
CA PHE A 204 5.65 5.53 8.49
C PHE A 204 4.94 6.74 9.09
N THR A 205 3.79 6.55 9.75
CA THR A 205 3.06 7.64 10.42
C THR A 205 3.86 8.22 11.58
N GLN A 206 4.62 7.40 12.32
CA GLN A 206 5.56 7.89 13.33
C GLN A 206 6.66 8.75 12.72
N ALA A 207 7.24 8.32 11.60
CA ALA A 207 8.26 9.10 10.92
C ALA A 207 7.68 10.44 10.41
N ILE A 208 6.46 10.43 9.90
CA ILE A 208 5.75 11.63 9.40
C ILE A 208 5.51 12.67 10.50
N VAL A 209 5.14 12.24 11.71
CA VAL A 209 4.90 13.15 12.85
C VAL A 209 6.17 13.93 13.24
N GLU A 210 7.35 13.34 13.06
CA GLU A 210 8.63 14.00 13.33
C GLU A 210 9.04 15.01 12.23
N LEU A 211 8.33 15.04 11.10
CA LEU A 211 8.63 16.00 10.02
C LEU A 211 7.95 17.35 10.26
N PRO A 212 8.64 18.47 9.99
CA PRO A 212 8.00 19.79 10.00
C PRO A 212 6.91 19.83 8.92
N GLY A 213 5.74 20.33 9.31
CA GLY A 213 4.56 20.32 8.44
C GLY A 213 3.94 18.93 8.27
N ALA A 214 3.99 18.07 9.29
CA ALA A 214 3.47 16.70 9.28
C ALA A 214 2.11 16.49 8.56
N PRO A 215 1.11 17.38 8.66
CA PRO A 215 -0.14 17.23 7.91
C PRO A 215 0.03 17.15 6.39
N PHE A 216 0.96 17.91 5.80
CA PHE A 216 1.24 17.86 4.36
C PHE A 216 1.76 16.48 3.96
N TRP A 217 2.75 15.96 4.68
CA TRP A 217 3.36 14.65 4.44
C TRP A 217 2.36 13.51 4.59
N ALA A 218 1.49 13.58 5.61
CA ALA A 218 0.43 12.61 5.83
C ALA A 218 -0.55 12.56 4.65
N VAL A 219 -1.03 13.71 4.18
CA VAL A 219 -1.99 13.78 3.07
C VAL A 219 -1.40 13.18 1.80
N ILE A 220 -0.19 13.57 1.39
CA ILE A 220 0.41 13.05 0.16
C ILE A 220 0.73 11.56 0.25
N PHE A 221 1.15 11.07 1.44
CA PHE A 221 1.44 9.66 1.66
C PHE A 221 0.18 8.79 1.57
N PHE A 222 -0.89 9.16 2.27
CA PHE A 222 -2.13 8.38 2.23
C PHE A 222 -2.85 8.51 0.88
N MET A 223 -2.77 9.65 0.20
CA MET A 223 -3.26 9.79 -1.18
C MET A 223 -2.47 8.91 -2.15
N MET A 224 -1.16 8.73 -1.95
CA MET A 224 -0.35 7.80 -2.73
C MET A 224 -0.81 6.35 -2.48
N LEU A 225 -0.97 5.94 -1.22
CA LEU A 225 -1.44 4.59 -0.89
C LEU A 225 -2.83 4.31 -1.47
N LEU A 226 -3.73 5.29 -1.38
CA LEU A 226 -5.06 5.21 -2.00
C LEU A 226 -4.96 5.04 -3.52
N SER A 227 -4.10 5.81 -4.18
CA SER A 227 -3.89 5.74 -5.63
C SER A 227 -3.34 4.37 -6.06
N LEU A 228 -2.35 3.84 -5.33
CA LEU A 228 -1.80 2.50 -5.56
C LEU A 228 -2.88 1.42 -5.39
N GLY A 229 -3.67 1.51 -4.32
CA GLY A 229 -4.78 0.59 -4.06
C GLY A 229 -5.83 0.61 -5.16
N ILE A 230 -6.29 1.80 -5.57
CA ILE A 230 -7.24 1.97 -6.68
C ILE A 230 -6.69 1.39 -7.98
N GLY A 231 -5.42 1.64 -8.31
CA GLY A 231 -4.78 1.11 -9.50
C GLY A 231 -4.83 -0.42 -9.57
N SER A 232 -4.51 -1.09 -8.46
CA SER A 232 -4.61 -2.56 -8.36
C SER A 232 -6.05 -3.06 -8.43
N GLN A 233 -6.99 -2.37 -7.76
CA GLN A 233 -8.41 -2.76 -7.75
C GLN A 233 -9.04 -2.70 -9.15
N ILE A 234 -8.70 -1.70 -9.96
CA ILE A 234 -9.16 -1.61 -11.36
C ILE A 234 -8.77 -2.88 -12.13
N GLY A 235 -7.52 -3.33 -12.01
CA GLY A 235 -7.03 -4.50 -12.73
C GLY A 235 -7.70 -5.80 -12.29
N ILE A 236 -7.85 -6.00 -10.98
CA ILE A 236 -8.50 -7.19 -10.42
C ILE A 236 -9.98 -7.24 -10.84
N LEU A 237 -10.68 -6.11 -10.71
CA LEU A 237 -12.09 -6.02 -11.06
C LEU A 237 -12.31 -6.21 -12.58
N GLU A 238 -11.47 -5.63 -13.43
CA GLU A 238 -11.56 -5.83 -14.89
C GLU A 238 -11.32 -7.30 -15.27
N GLY A 239 -10.36 -7.98 -14.63
CA GLY A 239 -10.12 -9.41 -14.84
C GLY A 239 -11.34 -10.26 -14.51
N MET A 240 -12.01 -9.98 -13.39
CA MET A 240 -13.23 -10.66 -12.99
C MET A 240 -14.43 -10.31 -13.89
N LEU A 241 -14.60 -9.03 -14.25
CA LEU A 241 -15.71 -8.59 -15.08
C LEU A 241 -15.61 -9.16 -16.49
N CYS A 242 -14.41 -9.18 -17.09
CA CYS A 242 -14.20 -9.74 -18.42
C CYS A 242 -14.67 -11.19 -18.49
N THR A 243 -14.30 -12.02 -17.51
CA THR A 243 -14.72 -13.42 -17.46
C THR A 243 -16.23 -13.57 -17.26
N ILE A 244 -16.85 -12.75 -16.40
CA ILE A 244 -18.31 -12.76 -16.19
C ILE A 244 -19.06 -12.43 -17.49
N PHE A 245 -18.61 -11.41 -18.25
CA PHE A 245 -19.28 -11.00 -19.49
C PHE A 245 -19.05 -11.95 -20.67
N ASP A 246 -18.01 -12.79 -20.61
CA ASP A 246 -17.77 -13.83 -21.62
C ASP A 246 -18.69 -15.06 -21.43
N ILE A 247 -19.30 -15.23 -20.25
CA ILE A 247 -20.29 -16.28 -19.97
C ILE A 247 -21.59 -16.00 -20.74
N GLU A 248 -22.09 -17.01 -21.47
CA GLU A 248 -23.23 -16.87 -22.38
C GLU A 248 -24.52 -16.36 -21.74
N ILE A 249 -24.73 -16.68 -20.45
CA ILE A 249 -25.88 -16.22 -19.65
C ILE A 249 -25.88 -14.69 -19.50
N PHE A 250 -24.70 -14.08 -19.36
CA PHE A 250 -24.53 -12.64 -19.12
C PHE A 250 -24.28 -11.83 -20.40
N LYS A 251 -24.01 -12.48 -21.54
CA LYS A 251 -23.83 -11.81 -22.86
C LYS A 251 -25.01 -10.90 -23.25
N ARG A 252 -26.22 -11.15 -22.71
CA ARG A 252 -27.43 -10.36 -23.01
C ARG A 252 -27.60 -9.11 -22.14
N ILE A 253 -26.84 -8.96 -21.06
CA ILE A 253 -26.93 -7.79 -20.17
C ILE A 253 -25.82 -6.81 -20.55
N ARG A 254 -26.18 -5.55 -20.85
CA ARG A 254 -25.19 -4.52 -21.18
C ARG A 254 -24.30 -4.25 -19.95
N LYS A 255 -22.97 -4.16 -20.17
CA LYS A 255 -21.94 -3.86 -19.16
C LYS A 255 -22.38 -2.79 -18.14
N GLN A 256 -22.97 -1.69 -18.64
CA GLN A 256 -23.45 -0.54 -17.86
C GLN A 256 -24.51 -0.81 -16.77
N TYR A 257 -25.17 -1.97 -16.76
CA TYR A 257 -26.16 -2.32 -15.73
C TYR A 257 -25.61 -3.26 -14.64
N ILE A 258 -24.42 -3.83 -14.85
CA ILE A 258 -23.77 -4.76 -13.91
C ILE A 258 -22.55 -4.10 -13.25
N THR A 259 -21.85 -3.20 -13.95
CA THR A 259 -20.82 -2.31 -13.40
C THR A 259 -21.38 -0.99 -12.96
#